data_AF-A0AAD8B6Z3-F1
#
_entry.id   AF-A0AAD8B6Z3-F1
#
_cell.length_a   1.000
_cell.length_b   1.000
_cell.length_c   1.000
_cell.angle_alpha   90.00
_cell.angle_beta   90.00
_cell.angle_gamma   90.00
#
_symmetry.space_group_name_H-M   'P 1'
#
loop_
_entity.id
_entity.type
_entity.pdbx_description
1 polymer ?
#
loop_
_entity_poly.entity_id
_entity_poly.type
_entity_poly.pdbx_seq_one_letter_code
_entity_poly.pdbx_strand_id
1 'polypeptide(L)' 'ILVYFIIFVPSDSRIGEDEDYSKKTLPEGLVIKSSEIPEAGLGVFATKFFPSRTRFGPYLGKIVTNKMEAHKSGYSWQ' A
#
# COMPACT_ATOMS: atom_id res chain seq x y z
N ILE A 1 7.72 0.07 9.75
CA ILE A 1 7.40 -0.38 8.37
C ILE A 1 6.27 0.50 7.86
N LEU A 2 6.54 1.35 6.88
CA LEU A 2 5.54 2.25 6.29
C LEU A 2 4.66 1.41 5.38
N VAL A 3 3.40 1.23 5.79
CA VAL A 3 2.39 0.54 5.00
C VAL A 3 1.77 1.54 4.03
N TYR A 4 1.63 1.15 2.78
CA TYR A 4 1.02 2.00 1.75
C TYR A 4 -0.49 2.00 1.90
N PHE A 5 -1.06 3.18 1.70
CA PHE A 5 -2.48 3.42 1.93
C PHE A 5 -3.03 4.22 0.74
N ILE A 6 -4.08 3.68 0.14
CA ILE A 6 -4.67 4.16 -1.11
C ILE A 6 -5.54 5.39 -0.82
N ILE A 7 -5.41 6.45 -1.62
CA ILE A 7 -6.30 7.62 -1.55
C ILE A 7 -7.14 7.75 -2.83
N PHE A 8 -6.77 7.06 -3.92
CA PHE A 8 -7.49 7.12 -5.18
C PHE A 8 -7.45 5.77 -5.92
N VAL A 9 -8.61 5.25 -6.27
CA VAL A 9 -8.76 4.06 -7.12
C VAL A 9 -9.16 4.53 -8.52
N PRO A 10 -8.29 4.41 -9.53
CA PRO A 10 -8.65 4.70 -10.92
C PRO A 10 -9.88 3.86 -11.34
N SER A 11 -10.79 4.45 -12.11
CA SER A 11 -12.07 3.80 -12.48
C SER A 11 -11.91 2.50 -13.28
N ASP A 12 -10.75 2.27 -13.86
CA ASP A 12 -10.35 1.09 -14.63
C ASP A 12 -9.63 0.01 -13.78
N SER A 13 -9.27 0.32 -12.54
CA SER A 13 -8.53 -0.58 -11.65
C SER A 13 -9.49 -1.41 -10.79
N ARG A 14 -9.39 -2.74 -10.86
CA ARG A 14 -10.23 -3.67 -10.10
C ARG A 14 -9.43 -4.43 -9.05
N ILE A 15 -9.92 -4.42 -7.80
CA ILE A 15 -9.29 -5.11 -6.67
C ILE A 15 -9.28 -6.61 -6.95
N GLY A 16 -8.09 -7.23 -6.93
CA GLY A 16 -7.92 -8.68 -7.06
C GLY A 16 -7.94 -9.21 -8.50
N GLU A 17 -8.18 -8.37 -9.51
CA GLU A 17 -8.03 -8.72 -10.93
C GLU A 17 -6.73 -8.15 -11.53
N ASP A 18 -6.35 -6.94 -11.12
CA ASP A 18 -5.19 -6.24 -11.68
C ASP A 18 -3.95 -6.52 -10.83
N GLU A 19 -2.93 -7.19 -11.40
CA GLU A 19 -1.68 -7.50 -10.68
C GLU A 19 -0.95 -6.21 -10.22
N ASP A 20 -1.11 -5.13 -10.99
CA ASP A 20 -0.52 -3.83 -10.69
C ASP A 20 -1.48 -2.87 -9.96
N TYR A 21 -2.63 -3.36 -9.46
CA TYR A 21 -3.63 -2.55 -8.76
C TYR A 21 -2.98 -1.65 -7.70
N SER A 22 -2.16 -2.23 -6.82
CA SER A 22 -1.49 -1.52 -5.73
C SER A 22 -0.61 -0.37 -6.23
N LYS A 23 0.05 -0.54 -7.39
CA LYS A 23 0.88 0.52 -8.00
C LYS A 23 0.02 1.61 -8.64
N LYS A 24 -1.07 1.23 -9.32
CA LYS A 24 -2.00 2.17 -9.97
C LYS A 24 -2.75 3.05 -8.96
N THR A 25 -3.03 2.51 -7.79
CA THR A 25 -3.71 3.23 -6.70
C THR A 25 -2.81 4.15 -5.87
N LEU A 26 -1.55 4.30 -6.27
CA LEU A 26 -0.60 5.14 -5.56
C LEU A 26 -0.97 6.63 -5.74
N PRO A 27 -1.18 7.39 -4.65
CA PRO A 27 -1.47 8.82 -4.73
C PRO A 27 -0.37 9.58 -5.45
N GLU A 28 -0.75 10.61 -6.19
CA GLU A 28 0.21 11.53 -6.80
C GLU A 28 1.15 12.11 -5.73
N GLY A 29 2.44 12.20 -6.06
CA GLY A 29 3.46 12.68 -5.13
C GLY A 29 4.08 11.59 -4.26
N LEU A 30 3.69 10.33 -4.47
CA LEU A 30 4.35 9.14 -3.95
C LEU A 30 4.92 8.31 -5.09
N VAL A 31 6.05 7.65 -4.85
CA VAL A 31 6.69 6.74 -5.81
C VAL A 31 7.20 5.48 -5.12
N ILE A 32 7.11 4.34 -5.82
CA ILE A 32 7.69 3.07 -5.35
C ILE A 32 9.11 2.97 -5.87
N LYS A 33 10.08 2.72 -4.98
CA LYS A 33 11.50 2.53 -5.29
C LYS A 33 12.11 1.46 -4.37
N SER A 34 13.31 0.98 -4.67
CA SER A 34 14.03 0.11 -3.75
C SER A 34 14.24 0.81 -2.41
N SER A 35 13.95 0.10 -1.32
CA SER A 35 14.17 0.59 0.04
C SER A 35 15.67 0.74 0.31
N GLU A 36 16.03 1.78 1.05
CA GLU A 36 17.39 1.95 1.58
C GLU A 36 17.64 1.08 2.83
N ILE A 37 16.57 0.52 3.41
CA ILE A 37 16.66 -0.42 4.52
C ILE A 37 17.11 -1.79 3.97
N PRO A 38 18.20 -2.38 4.50
CA PRO A 38 18.68 -3.69 4.07
C PRO A 38 17.57 -4.75 4.13
N GLU A 39 17.48 -5.57 3.09
CA GLU A 39 16.54 -6.71 2.97
C GLU A 39 15.04 -6.37 3.01
N ALA A 40 14.67 -5.08 3.01
CA ALA A 40 13.27 -4.67 3.08
C ALA A 40 12.53 -4.71 1.72
N GLY A 41 13.24 -4.87 0.60
CA GLY A 41 12.66 -4.87 -0.74
C GLY A 41 12.26 -3.46 -1.20
N LEU A 42 10.98 -3.24 -1.52
CA LEU A 42 10.47 -1.97 -2.08
C LEU A 42 9.87 -1.05 -1.01
N GLY A 43 10.22 0.24 -1.09
CA GLY A 43 9.76 1.38 -0.30
C GLY A 43 8.80 2.30 -1.09
N VAL A 44 8.00 3.14 -0.39
CA VAL A 44 7.34 4.32 -0.99
C VAL A 44 7.96 5.56 -0.42
N PHE A 45 8.21 6.50 -1.32
CA PHE A 45 8.91 7.74 -1.07
C PHE A 45 8.03 8.91 -1.49
N ALA A 46 8.05 9.97 -0.70
CA ALA A 46 7.41 11.23 -1.05
C ALA A 46 8.27 11.99 -2.05
N THR A 47 7.67 12.42 -3.16
CA THR A 47 8.26 13.36 -4.12
C THR A 47 7.74 14.78 -3.95
N LYS A 48 6.68 14.96 -3.15
CA LYS A 48 6.14 16.26 -2.76
C LYS A 48 5.93 16.34 -1.25
N PHE A 49 5.78 17.56 -0.75
CA PHE A 49 5.44 17.79 0.65
C PHE A 49 4.00 17.36 0.94
N PHE A 50 3.82 16.62 2.02
CA PHE A 50 2.51 16.33 2.59
C PHE A 50 2.37 17.06 3.93
N PRO A 51 1.32 17.88 4.13
CA PRO A 51 1.08 18.54 5.40
C PRO A 51 1.01 17.56 6.57
N SER A 52 1.41 18.01 7.75
CA SER A 52 1.23 17.25 8.98
C SER A 52 -0.22 16.82 9.14
N ARG A 53 -0.43 15.58 9.59
CA ARG A 53 -1.77 14.94 9.73
C ARG A 53 -2.48 14.63 8.41
N THR A 54 -1.79 14.65 7.28
CA THR A 54 -2.29 14.04 6.04
C THR A 54 -2.64 12.58 6.31
N ARG A 55 -3.87 12.18 5.99
CA ARG A 55 -4.36 10.82 6.17
C ARG A 55 -4.26 10.07 4.85
N PHE A 56 -3.69 8.88 4.91
CA PHE A 56 -3.71 7.94 3.80
C PHE A 56 -4.55 6.73 4.21
N GLY A 57 -5.43 6.24 3.33
CA GLY A 57 -6.22 5.03 3.57
C GLY A 57 -7.69 5.15 3.15
N PRO A 58 -8.48 4.09 3.38
CA PRO A 58 -8.21 2.90 4.21
C PRO A 58 -7.20 1.90 3.63
N TYR A 59 -6.64 1.02 4.48
CA TYR A 59 -5.87 -0.14 4.00
C TYR A 59 -6.82 -1.14 3.35
N LEU A 60 -6.59 -1.45 2.07
CA LEU A 60 -7.40 -2.39 1.32
C LEU A 60 -6.72 -3.76 1.28
N GLY A 61 -7.53 -4.80 1.25
CA GLY A 61 -7.08 -6.19 1.18
C GLY A 61 -8.24 -7.16 1.32
N LYS A 62 -7.93 -8.45 1.34
CA LYS A 62 -8.91 -9.50 1.63
C LYS A 62 -9.17 -9.52 3.13
N ILE A 63 -10.44 -9.41 3.53
CA ILE A 63 -10.84 -9.63 4.92
C ILE A 63 -10.80 -11.14 5.18
N VAL A 64 -9.99 -11.56 6.16
CA VAL A 64 -9.83 -12.95 6.55
C VAL A 64 -10.11 -13.09 8.05
N THR A 65 -11.01 -13.99 8.41
CA THR A 65 -11.38 -14.24 9.82
C THR A 65 -10.36 -15.14 10.52
N ASN A 66 -9.67 -16.00 9.76
CA ASN A 66 -8.64 -16.88 10.29
C ASN A 66 -7.32 -16.14 10.52
N LYS A 67 -6.96 -15.93 11.80
CA LYS A 67 -5.72 -15.26 12.18
C LYS A 67 -4.48 -15.95 11.62
N MET A 68 -4.41 -17.28 11.65
CA MET A 68 -3.23 -18.01 11.16
C MET A 68 -3.01 -17.82 9.67
N GLU A 69 -4.09 -17.71 8.89
CA GLU A 69 -4.01 -17.45 7.45
C GLU A 69 -3.51 -16.03 7.18
N ALA A 70 -4.04 -15.03 7.90
CA ALA A 70 -3.63 -13.63 7.76
C ALA A 70 -2.12 -13.43 8.07
N HIS A 71 -1.63 -14.04 9.15
CA HIS A 71 -0.24 -13.87 9.61
C HIS A 71 0.80 -14.45 8.65
N LYS A 72 0.41 -15.38 7.76
CA LYS A 72 1.34 -15.95 6.77
C LYS A 72 1.82 -14.93 5.73
N SER A 73 0.99 -13.93 5.43
CA SER A 73 1.27 -13.00 4.33
C SER A 73 2.31 -11.93 4.68
N GLY A 74 2.46 -11.58 5.97
CA GLY A 74 3.23 -10.40 6.39
C GLY A 74 2.60 -9.04 6.00
N TYR A 75 1.54 -9.05 5.19
CA TYR A 75 0.80 -7.88 4.71
C TYR A 75 -0.63 -7.91 5.25
N SER A 76 -0.76 -7.93 6.58
CA SER A 76 -2.05 -8.01 7.28
C SER A 76 -2.09 -7.06 8.46
N TRP A 77 -3.30 -6.57 8.76
CA TRP A 77 -3.59 -5.72 9.92
C TRP A 77 -4.72 -6.35 10.74
N GLN A 78 -4.67 -6.16 12.07
CA GLN A 78 -5.68 -6.63 13.03
C GLN A 78 -6.47 -5.44 13.59
#